data_AF-I6AX14-F1
#
_entry.id   AF-I6AX14-F1
#
_cell.length_a   1.000
_cell.length_b   1.000
_cell.length_c   1.000
_cell.angle_alpha   90.00
_cell.angle_beta   90.00
_cell.angle_gamma   90.00
#
_symmetry.space_group_name_H-M   'P 1'
#
loop_
_entity.id
_entity.type
_entity.pdbx_description
1 polymer ?
#
loop_
_entity_poly.entity_id
_entity_poly.type
_entity_poly.pdbx_seq_one_letter_code
_entity_poly.pdbx_strand_id
1 'polypeptide(L)'
;MTGTPLGVLTLRVLKAERLGGDSLLDDRVWDEALMQRVATDALARIINYIFGVSGFDIVTIENKVASIQTEPVKRTTMTVAEQYIQRGIEQGIERGIERGREEGVRRGIERGVLIGSIRTLQRVLGKPESAVNELEKLPPDRLQALHDQLARELR
;
A
#
# COMPACT_ATOMS: atom_id res chain seq x y z
N MET A 1 -38.98 -6.68 -23.64
CA MET A 1 -37.63 -7.13 -24.02
C MET A 1 -36.83 -7.30 -22.75
N THR A 2 -36.56 -8.54 -22.34
CA THR A 2 -35.70 -8.83 -21.18
C THR A 2 -34.26 -8.49 -21.58
N GLY A 3 -33.58 -7.61 -20.85
CA GLY A 3 -32.19 -7.25 -21.13
C GLY A 3 -31.27 -8.47 -21.10
N THR A 4 -30.12 -8.39 -21.78
CA THR A 4 -29.13 -9.47 -21.73
C THR A 4 -28.67 -9.70 -20.28
N PRO A 5 -28.28 -10.94 -19.89
CA PRO A 5 -27.78 -11.20 -18.54
C PRO A 5 -26.66 -10.24 -18.11
N LEU A 6 -25.75 -9.96 -19.04
CA LEU A 6 -24.70 -8.95 -18.87
C LEU A 6 -25.27 -7.57 -18.60
N GLY A 7 -26.17 -7.07 -19.44
CA GLY A 7 -26.74 -5.72 -19.28
C GLY A 7 -27.52 -5.57 -17.98
N VAL A 8 -28.26 -6.60 -17.57
CA VAL A 8 -28.97 -6.63 -16.28
C VAL A 8 -27.97 -6.55 -15.13
N LEU A 9 -26.92 -7.38 -15.15
CA LEU A 9 -25.89 -7.39 -14.10
C LEU A 9 -25.16 -6.04 -14.02
N THR A 10 -24.75 -5.47 -15.15
CA THR A 10 -24.10 -4.15 -15.21
C THR A 10 -24.98 -3.07 -14.58
N LEU A 11 -26.28 -3.03 -14.90
CA LEU A 11 -27.19 -2.05 -14.30
C LEU A 11 -27.37 -2.25 -12.79
N ARG A 12 -27.38 -3.50 -12.31
CA ARG A 12 -27.45 -3.78 -10.87
C ARG A 12 -26.21 -3.26 -10.15
N VAL A 13 -25.02 -3.49 -10.71
CA VAL A 13 -23.74 -3.00 -10.18
C VAL A 13 -23.72 -1.47 -10.12
N LEU A 14 -24.02 -0.79 -11.23
CA LEU A 14 -24.03 0.68 -11.29
C LEU A 14 -25.06 1.31 -10.34
N LYS A 15 -26.21 0.64 -10.15
CA LYS A 15 -27.21 1.09 -9.18
C LYS A 15 -26.74 0.90 -7.74
N ALA A 16 -26.13 -0.24 -7.43
CA ALA A 16 -25.59 -0.54 -6.11
C ALA A 16 -24.45 0.40 -5.72
N GLU A 17 -23.55 0.71 -6.67
CA GLU A 17 -22.48 1.69 -6.48
C GLU A 17 -23.03 3.06 -6.06
N ARG A 18 -24.11 3.53 -6.70
CA ARG A 18 -24.76 4.80 -6.34
C ARG A 18 -25.39 4.81 -4.94
N LEU A 19 -25.73 3.64 -4.40
CA LEU A 19 -26.25 3.52 -3.04
C LEU A 19 -25.13 3.55 -1.99
N GLY A 20 -23.90 3.19 -2.39
CA GLY A 20 -22.71 3.20 -1.54
C GLY A 20 -22.69 2.08 -0.50
N GLY A 21 -21.66 2.10 0.34
CA GLY A 21 -21.45 1.07 1.37
C GLY A 21 -21.30 -0.33 0.79
N ASP A 22 -21.88 -1.31 1.47
CA ASP A 22 -21.76 -2.73 1.10
C ASP A 22 -22.80 -3.17 0.05
N SER A 23 -23.58 -2.24 -0.53
CA SER A 23 -24.61 -2.57 -1.53
C SER A 23 -24.07 -3.32 -2.75
N LEU A 24 -22.77 -3.20 -3.05
CA LEU A 24 -22.09 -3.93 -4.12
C LEU A 24 -21.85 -5.43 -3.79
N LEU A 25 -21.99 -5.83 -2.52
CA LEU A 25 -21.92 -7.22 -2.05
C LEU A 25 -23.29 -7.86 -1.82
N ASP A 26 -24.37 -7.08 -1.95
CA ASP A 26 -25.74 -7.56 -1.80
C ASP A 26 -26.05 -8.72 -2.76
N ASP A 27 -26.93 -9.62 -2.31
CA ASP A 27 -27.40 -10.78 -3.08
C ASP A 27 -28.06 -10.41 -4.41
N ARG A 28 -28.57 -9.17 -4.52
CA ARG A 28 -29.11 -8.64 -5.78
C ARG A 28 -28.03 -8.50 -6.84
N VAL A 29 -26.84 -8.02 -6.45
CA VAL A 29 -25.69 -7.89 -7.34
C VAL A 29 -25.11 -9.28 -7.60
N TRP A 30 -24.99 -10.09 -6.56
CA TRP A 30 -24.42 -11.44 -6.58
C TRP A 30 -25.45 -12.55 -6.84
N ASP A 31 -26.43 -12.26 -7.69
CA ASP A 31 -27.41 -13.24 -8.16
C ASP A 31 -26.69 -14.30 -9.00
N GLU A 32 -26.33 -15.43 -8.38
CA GLU A 32 -25.51 -16.47 -8.99
C GLU A 32 -26.17 -17.04 -10.26
N ALA A 33 -27.50 -17.17 -10.27
CA ALA A 33 -28.24 -17.66 -11.43
C ALA A 33 -28.14 -16.70 -12.62
N LEU A 34 -28.08 -15.40 -12.37
CA LEU A 34 -27.80 -14.39 -13.39
C LEU A 34 -26.33 -14.46 -13.84
N MET A 35 -25.39 -14.53 -12.90
CA MET A 35 -23.94 -14.53 -13.17
C MET A 35 -23.48 -15.74 -13.99
N GLN A 36 -24.04 -16.93 -13.74
CA GLN A 36 -23.76 -18.13 -14.55
C GLN A 36 -24.06 -17.96 -16.03
N ARG A 37 -24.99 -17.06 -16.37
CA ARG A 37 -25.43 -16.80 -17.74
C ARG A 37 -24.63 -15.70 -18.41
N VAL A 38 -23.67 -15.10 -17.72
CA VAL A 38 -22.74 -14.10 -18.24
C VAL A 38 -21.47 -14.81 -18.71
N ALA A 39 -20.93 -14.40 -19.86
CA ALA A 39 -19.65 -14.91 -20.34
C ALA A 39 -18.54 -14.67 -19.30
N THR A 40 -17.66 -15.64 -19.09
CA THR A 40 -16.60 -15.62 -18.06
C THR A 40 -15.77 -14.34 -18.10
N ASP A 41 -15.34 -13.89 -19.27
CA ASP A 41 -14.53 -12.67 -19.42
C ASP A 41 -15.29 -11.41 -18.99
N ALA A 42 -16.59 -11.35 -19.30
CA ALA A 42 -17.43 -10.22 -18.92
C ALA A 42 -17.73 -10.24 -17.41
N LEU A 43 -17.96 -11.44 -16.85
CA LEU A 43 -18.14 -11.63 -15.40
C LEU A 43 -16.88 -11.23 -14.64
N ALA A 44 -15.70 -11.66 -15.11
CA ALA A 44 -14.42 -11.31 -14.50
C ALA A 44 -14.20 -9.78 -14.47
N ARG A 45 -14.51 -9.08 -15.56
CA ARG A 45 -14.43 -7.61 -15.62
C ARG A 45 -15.38 -6.93 -14.63
N ILE A 46 -16.60 -7.46 -14.49
CA ILE A 46 -17.58 -6.94 -13.53
C ILE A 46 -17.11 -7.15 -12.09
N ILE A 47 -16.64 -8.34 -11.74
CA ILE A 47 -16.12 -8.63 -10.40
C ILE A 47 -14.90 -7.76 -10.10
N ASN A 48 -14.01 -7.58 -11.08
CA ASN A 48 -12.83 -6.72 -10.92
C ASN A 48 -13.24 -5.27 -10.65
N TYR A 49 -14.28 -4.78 -11.34
CA TYR A 49 -14.86 -3.46 -11.07
C TYR A 49 -15.46 -3.37 -9.66
N ILE A 50 -16.26 -4.37 -9.24
CA ILE A 50 -16.88 -4.41 -7.90
C ILE A 50 -15.82 -4.31 -6.80
N PHE A 51 -14.74 -5.09 -6.87
CA PHE A 51 -13.67 -5.04 -5.87
C PHE A 51 -12.86 -3.74 -5.94
N GLY A 52 -12.65 -3.19 -7.15
CA GLY A 52 -11.90 -1.96 -7.36
C GLY A 52 -12.59 -0.69 -6.86
N VAL A 53 -13.93 -0.62 -6.89
CA VAL A 53 -14.68 0.60 -6.54
C VAL A 53 -14.83 0.79 -5.03
N SER A 54 -15.11 -0.29 -4.29
CA SER A 54 -15.56 -0.16 -2.90
C SER A 54 -14.45 -0.13 -1.86
N GLY A 55 -13.22 -0.45 -2.23
CA GLY A 55 -12.11 -0.54 -1.28
C GLY A 55 -12.33 -1.58 -0.18
N PHE A 56 -13.00 -2.69 -0.51
CA PHE A 56 -13.26 -3.77 0.45
C PHE A 56 -11.96 -4.31 1.05
N ASP A 57 -12.00 -4.63 2.34
CA ASP A 57 -10.91 -5.35 2.99
C ASP A 57 -10.87 -6.82 2.53
N ILE A 58 -9.72 -7.44 2.73
CA ILE A 58 -9.44 -8.80 2.26
C ILE A 58 -10.43 -9.81 2.87
N VAL A 59 -10.74 -9.67 4.17
CA VAL A 59 -11.62 -10.60 4.88
C VAL A 59 -13.04 -10.55 4.32
N THR A 60 -13.52 -9.36 3.99
CA THR A 60 -14.82 -9.15 3.35
C THR A 60 -14.90 -9.84 1.97
N ILE A 61 -13.84 -9.71 1.16
CA ILE A 61 -13.76 -10.37 -0.16
C ILE A 61 -13.72 -11.89 0.00
N GLU A 62 -12.88 -12.42 0.90
CA GLU A 62 -12.75 -13.86 1.16
C GLU A 62 -14.08 -14.47 1.62
N ASN A 63 -14.76 -13.81 2.55
CA ASN A 63 -16.08 -14.25 3.02
C ASN A 63 -17.09 -14.29 1.88
N LYS A 64 -17.08 -13.28 1.00
CA LYS A 64 -17.97 -13.27 -0.16
C LYS A 64 -17.65 -14.42 -1.11
N VAL A 65 -16.38 -14.63 -1.45
CA VAL A 65 -15.93 -15.74 -2.32
C VAL A 65 -16.33 -17.09 -1.72
N ALA A 66 -16.18 -17.27 -0.40
CA ALA A 66 -16.53 -18.49 0.31
C ALA A 66 -18.04 -18.77 0.31
N SER A 67 -18.88 -17.73 0.31
CA SER A 67 -20.35 -17.87 0.28
C SER A 67 -20.89 -18.38 -1.07
N ILE A 68 -20.13 -18.22 -2.17
CA ILE A 68 -20.59 -18.57 -3.51
C ILE A 68 -20.67 -20.09 -3.65
N GLN A 69 -21.85 -20.58 -4.04
CA GLN A 69 -22.12 -22.02 -4.17
C GLN A 69 -21.87 -22.52 -5.59
N THR A 70 -22.08 -21.67 -6.56
CA THR A 70 -21.93 -22.00 -7.97
C THR A 70 -20.48 -22.11 -8.40
N GLU A 71 -20.08 -23.26 -8.94
CA GLU A 71 -18.69 -23.53 -9.35
C GLU A 71 -18.13 -22.57 -10.43
N PRO A 72 -18.82 -22.29 -11.57
CA PRO A 72 -18.33 -21.31 -12.55
C PRO A 72 -18.12 -19.89 -11.98
N VAL A 73 -19.04 -19.43 -11.15
CA VAL A 73 -19.01 -18.09 -10.55
C VAL A 73 -17.92 -18.04 -9.47
N LYS A 74 -17.86 -19.07 -8.62
CA LYS A 74 -16.85 -19.19 -7.56
C LYS A 74 -15.44 -19.18 -8.14
N ARG A 75 -15.17 -19.99 -9.17
CA ARG A 75 -13.87 -20.03 -9.85
C ARG A 75 -13.47 -18.67 -10.40
N THR A 76 -14.36 -18.03 -11.14
CA THR A 76 -14.11 -16.70 -11.73
C THR A 76 -13.85 -15.66 -10.65
N THR A 77 -14.65 -15.67 -9.59
CA THR A 77 -14.54 -14.74 -8.47
C THR A 77 -13.24 -14.94 -7.70
N MET A 78 -12.88 -16.19 -7.42
CA MET A 78 -11.65 -16.55 -6.71
C MET A 78 -10.41 -16.06 -7.48
N THR A 79 -10.34 -16.32 -8.79
CA THR A 79 -9.23 -15.81 -9.62
C THR A 79 -9.13 -14.28 -9.59
N VAL A 80 -10.26 -13.58 -9.65
CA VAL A 80 -10.26 -12.11 -9.58
C VAL A 80 -9.88 -11.61 -8.17
N ALA A 81 -10.35 -12.28 -7.12
CA ALA A 81 -10.02 -11.95 -5.74
C ALA A 81 -8.52 -12.15 -5.46
N GLU A 82 -7.93 -13.26 -5.89
CA GLU A 82 -6.50 -13.53 -5.78
C GLU A 82 -5.67 -12.42 -6.46
N GLN A 83 -6.04 -12.04 -7.69
CA GLN A 83 -5.36 -10.95 -8.40
C GLN A 83 -5.51 -9.60 -7.68
N TYR A 84 -6.69 -9.33 -7.12
CA TYR A 84 -6.95 -8.10 -6.37
C TYR A 84 -6.10 -8.04 -5.09
N ILE A 85 -6.05 -9.12 -4.32
CA ILE A 85 -5.25 -9.25 -3.10
C ILE A 85 -3.76 -9.10 -3.43
N GLN A 86 -3.28 -9.79 -4.47
CA GLN A 86 -1.88 -9.72 -4.91
C GLN A 86 -1.47 -8.29 -5.26
N ARG A 87 -2.29 -7.56 -6.03
CA ARG A 87 -2.04 -6.14 -6.36
C ARG A 87 -2.02 -5.27 -5.10
N GLY A 88 -2.92 -5.53 -4.15
CA GLY A 88 -2.96 -4.80 -2.88
C GLY A 88 -1.67 -4.99 -2.07
N ILE A 89 -1.17 -6.22 -2.00
CA ILE A 89 0.10 -6.55 -1.33
C ILE A 89 1.28 -5.87 -2.04
N GLU A 90 1.37 -5.99 -3.36
CA GLU A 90 2.45 -5.38 -4.16
C GLU A 90 2.52 -3.86 -3.94
N GLN A 91 1.38 -3.17 -4.03
CA GLN A 91 1.31 -1.73 -3.77
C GLN A 91 1.67 -1.38 -2.32
N GLY A 92 1.26 -2.20 -1.36
CA GLY A 92 1.60 -2.02 0.05
C GLY A 92 3.11 -2.12 0.29
N ILE A 93 3.74 -3.15 -0.28
CA ILE A 93 5.19 -3.38 -0.19
C ILE A 93 5.94 -2.25 -0.88
N GLU A 94 5.57 -1.89 -2.11
CA GLU A 94 6.24 -0.83 -2.88
C GLU A 94 6.22 0.51 -2.11
N ARG A 95 5.05 0.91 -1.61
CA ARG A 95 4.92 2.13 -0.80
C ARG A 95 5.71 2.06 0.50
N GLY A 96 5.75 0.89 1.14
CA GLY A 96 6.51 0.67 2.37
C GLY A 96 8.01 0.79 2.15
N ILE A 97 8.53 0.14 1.10
CA ILE A 97 9.95 0.18 0.72
C ILE A 97 10.35 1.61 0.34
N GLU A 98 9.55 2.29 -0.48
CA GLU A 98 9.90 3.64 -0.94
C GLU A 98 9.98 4.63 0.23
N ARG A 99 8.98 4.63 1.13
CA ARG A 99 9.01 5.46 2.35
C ARG A 99 10.19 5.12 3.25
N GLY A 100 10.46 3.83 3.46
CA GLY A 100 11.59 3.39 4.27
C GLY A 100 12.94 3.80 3.69
N ARG A 101 13.08 3.72 2.37
CA ARG A 101 14.29 4.13 1.63
C ARG A 101 14.48 5.64 1.70
N GLU A 102 13.46 6.44 1.42
CA GLU A 102 13.52 7.90 1.50
C GLU A 102 13.90 8.36 2.91
N GLU A 103 13.25 7.81 3.94
CA GLU A 103 13.55 8.17 5.32
C GLU A 103 14.95 7.72 5.74
N GLY A 104 15.38 6.52 5.35
CA GLY A 104 16.72 6.01 5.61
C GLY A 104 17.80 6.88 4.94
N VAL A 105 17.61 7.25 3.68
CA VAL A 105 18.54 8.12 2.94
C VAL A 105 18.60 9.51 3.58
N ARG A 106 17.46 10.12 3.91
CA ARG A 106 17.43 11.44 4.57
C ARG A 106 18.19 11.43 5.90
N ARG A 107 17.89 10.45 6.77
CA ARG A 107 18.58 10.30 8.06
C ARG A 107 20.08 10.05 7.88
N GLY A 108 20.46 9.28 6.86
CA GLY A 108 21.87 9.03 6.50
C GLY A 108 22.60 10.31 6.06
N ILE A 109 21.96 11.13 5.21
CA ILE A 109 22.53 12.41 4.74
C ILE A 109 22.67 13.40 5.91
N GLU A 110 21.62 13.61 6.70
CA GLU A 110 21.65 14.50 7.87
C GLU A 110 22.79 14.13 8.83
N ARG A 111 22.93 12.82 9.09
CA ARG A 111 24.01 12.29 9.92
C ARG A 111 25.38 12.50 9.31
N GLY A 112 25.54 12.27 8.01
CA GLY A 112 26.81 12.49 7.30
C GLY A 112 27.22 13.96 7.32
N VAL A 113 26.27 14.88 7.11
CA VAL A 113 26.50 16.34 7.21
C VAL A 113 26.93 16.72 8.63
N LEU A 114 26.27 16.20 9.66
CA LEU A 114 26.64 16.46 11.06
C LEU A 114 28.05 15.97 11.39
N ILE A 115 28.40 14.76 10.98
CA ILE A 115 29.75 14.18 11.14
C ILE A 115 30.80 15.02 10.42
N GLY A 116 30.51 15.45 9.18
CA GLY A 116 31.38 16.33 8.40
C GLY A 116 31.59 17.69 9.08
N SER A 117 30.53 18.26 9.65
CA SER A 117 30.58 19.51 10.43
C SER A 117 31.47 19.36 11.66
N ILE A 118 31.27 18.30 12.46
CA ILE A 118 32.09 18.00 13.66
C ILE A 118 33.57 17.93 13.30
N ARG A 119 33.94 17.18 12.25
CA ARG A 119 35.35 17.05 11.83
C ARG A 119 35.92 18.38 11.35
N THR A 120 35.12 19.18 10.67
CA THR A 120 35.52 20.51 10.23
C THR A 120 35.78 21.43 11.43
N LEU A 121 34.89 21.43 12.43
CA LEU A 121 35.08 22.19 13.68
C LEU A 121 36.33 21.72 14.44
N GLN A 122 36.56 20.41 14.55
CA GLN A 122 37.78 19.86 15.17
C GLN A 122 39.04 20.37 14.47
N ARG A 123 39.06 20.37 13.13
CA ARG A 123 40.19 20.87 12.34
C ARG A 123 40.43 22.35 12.57
N VAL A 124 39.38 23.17 12.55
CA VAL A 124 39.49 24.63 12.77
C VAL A 124 39.99 24.95 14.17
N LEU A 125 39.56 24.20 15.19
CA LEU A 125 40.00 24.34 16.57
C LEU A 125 41.38 23.71 16.86
N GLY A 126 42.02 23.07 15.87
CA GLY A 126 43.32 22.39 16.04
C GLY A 126 43.25 21.12 16.91
N LYS A 127 42.07 20.52 17.08
CA LYS A 127 41.87 19.26 17.81
C LYS A 127 42.12 18.05 16.90
N PRO A 128 42.51 16.89 17.46
CA PRO A 128 42.59 15.66 16.68
C PRO A 128 41.24 15.31 16.06
N GLU A 129 41.22 15.03 14.75
CA GLU A 129 40.00 14.64 14.04
C GLU A 129 39.54 13.26 14.49
N SER A 130 38.28 13.15 14.89
CA SER A 130 37.66 11.86 15.20
C SER A 130 37.44 11.06 13.92
N ALA A 131 37.63 9.75 13.99
CA ALA A 131 37.41 8.87 12.87
C ALA A 131 35.91 8.76 12.55
N VAL A 132 35.57 8.74 11.26
CA VAL A 132 34.16 8.74 10.80
C VAL A 132 33.41 7.53 11.34
N ASN A 133 34.04 6.36 11.30
CA ASN A 133 33.49 5.09 11.80
C ASN A 133 33.21 5.10 13.32
N GLU A 134 33.90 5.93 14.10
CA GLU A 134 33.62 6.09 15.54
C GLU A 134 32.42 7.00 15.75
N LEU A 135 32.34 8.09 14.98
CA LEU A 135 31.20 9.02 15.00
C LEU A 135 29.91 8.35 14.48
N GLU A 136 30.00 7.46 13.49
CA GLU A 136 28.88 6.66 12.98
C GLU A 136 28.31 5.66 13.98
N LYS A 137 29.05 5.29 15.04
CA LYS A 137 28.56 4.38 16.09
C LYS A 137 27.84 5.12 17.21
N LEU A 138 28.00 6.44 17.31
CA LEU A 138 27.41 7.23 18.38
C LEU A 138 25.88 7.37 18.21
N PRO A 139 25.11 7.51 19.29
CA PRO A 139 23.72 7.93 19.18
C PRO A 139 23.61 9.34 18.55
N PRO A 140 22.53 9.65 17.80
CA PRO A 140 22.33 10.98 17.21
C PRO A 140 22.43 12.12 18.24
N ASP A 141 21.88 11.93 19.44
CA ASP A 141 21.92 12.94 20.51
C ASP A 141 23.35 13.25 20.97
N ARG A 142 24.21 12.23 21.00
CA ARG A 142 25.63 12.39 21.37
C ARG A 142 26.41 13.10 20.27
N LEU A 143 26.12 12.80 19.00
CA LEU A 143 26.69 13.53 17.87
C LEU A 143 26.30 15.01 17.92
N GLN A 144 25.03 15.31 18.17
CA GLN A 144 24.55 16.68 18.26
C GLN A 144 25.19 17.43 19.43
N ALA A 145 25.25 16.80 20.61
CA ALA A 145 25.90 17.40 21.78
C ALA A 145 27.39 17.71 21.52
N LEU A 146 28.11 16.82 20.83
CA LEU A 146 29.51 17.04 20.46
C LEU A 146 29.65 18.20 19.47
N HIS A 147 28.80 18.25 18.45
CA HIS A 147 28.75 19.36 17.50
C HIS A 147 28.52 20.70 18.22
N ASP A 148 27.54 20.76 19.11
CA ASP A 148 27.18 22.00 19.81
C ASP A 148 28.27 22.44 20.79
N GLN A 149 28.96 21.50 21.44
CA GLN A 149 30.12 21.80 22.27
C GLN A 149 31.23 22.46 21.45
N LEU A 150 31.63 21.85 20.33
CA LEU A 150 32.68 22.37 19.45
C LEU A 150 32.28 23.73 18.86
N ALA A 151 31.01 23.92 18.50
CA ALA A 151 30.50 25.19 17.98
C ALA A 151 30.53 26.30 19.04
N ARG A 152 30.36 25.99 20.34
CA ARG A 152 30.50 26.95 21.44
C ARG A 152 31.95 27.34 21.69
N GLU A 153 32.90 26.41 21.52
CA GLU A 153 34.33 26.67 21.69
C GLU A 153 34.90 27.59 20.59
N LEU A 154 34.21 27.71 19.45
CA LEU A 154 34.59 28.62 18.35
C LEU A 154 34.08 30.07 18.55
N ARG A 155 33.11 30.28 19.45
CA ARG A 155 32.53 31.60 19.75
C ARG A 155 33.28 32.26 20.90
#